data_AF-A0A560KS20-F1
#
_entry.id   AF-A0A560KS20-F1
#
_cell.length_a   1.000
_cell.length_b   1.000
_cell.length_c   1.000
_cell.angle_alpha   90.00
_cell.angle_beta   90.00
_cell.angle_gamma   90.00
#
_symmetry.space_group_name_H-M   'P 1'
#
loop_
_entity.id
_entity.type
_entity.pdbx_description
1 polymer ?
#
loop_
_entity_poly.entity_id
_entity_poly.type
_entity_poly.pdbx_seq_one_letter_code
_entity_poly.pdbx_strand_id
1 'polypeptide(L)'
;MLLKLISARYERRSMLITANQPFGEWNRIFPDPAMTLAAIDRLVHHATIVEMNVESYRRRTAERKRGPGRPPSHATPKTLAG
;
A
#
# COMPACT_ATOMS: atom_id res chain seq x y z
N MET A 1 17.39 5.62 6.12
CA MET A 1 16.76 4.56 5.31
C MET A 1 15.85 3.71 6.18
N LEU A 2 14.73 3.22 5.64
CA LEU A 2 13.67 2.50 6.36
C LEU A 2 14.20 1.30 7.17
N LEU A 3 15.15 0.53 6.64
CA LEU A 3 15.76 -0.58 7.37
C LEU A 3 16.40 -0.14 8.70
N LYS A 4 17.12 1.00 8.73
CA LYS A 4 17.74 1.50 9.97
C LYS A 4 16.69 1.81 11.05
N LEU A 5 15.52 2.33 10.65
CA LEU A 5 14.41 2.60 11.56
C LEU A 5 13.79 1.29 12.08
N ILE A 6 13.58 0.31 11.20
CA ILE A 6 13.09 -1.03 11.57
C ILE A 6 14.05 -1.66 12.57
N SER A 7 15.34 -1.73 12.25
CA SER A 7 16.35 -2.31 13.13
C SER A 7 16.48 -1.58 14.48
N ALA A 8 16.32 -0.26 14.51
CA ALA A 8 16.39 0.50 15.77
C ALA A 8 15.18 0.26 16.69
N ARG A 9 14.06 -0.22 16.16
CA ARG A 9 12.80 -0.44 16.88
C ARG A 9 12.51 -1.91 17.16
N TYR A 10 13.04 -2.79 16.34
CA TYR A 10 12.99 -4.23 16.49
C TYR A 10 13.34 -4.65 17.93
N GLU A 11 12.48 -5.45 18.55
CA GLU A 11 12.55 -5.92 19.95
C GLU A 11 12.62 -4.83 21.04
N ARG A 12 12.54 -3.55 20.69
CA ARG A 12 12.68 -2.43 21.65
C ARG A 12 11.37 -1.71 21.90
N ARG A 13 10.57 -1.46 20.85
CA ARG A 13 9.30 -0.72 20.95
C ARG A 13 8.38 -1.02 19.77
N SER A 14 7.07 -1.03 20.00
CA SER A 14 6.05 -1.27 18.98
C SER A 14 6.10 -0.27 17.82
N MET A 15 5.72 -0.73 16.62
CA MET A 15 5.64 0.08 15.40
C MET A 15 4.40 -0.34 14.59
N LEU A 16 3.76 0.63 13.93
CA LEU A 16 2.72 0.40 12.94
C LEU A 16 3.22 0.83 11.57
N ILE A 17 3.07 -0.04 10.56
CA ILE A 17 3.40 0.26 9.17
C ILE A 17 2.17 -0.04 8.32
N THR A 18 1.84 0.87 7.41
CA THR A 18 0.84 0.66 6.37
C THR A 18 1.55 0.50 5.03
N ALA A 19 1.26 -0.58 4.30
CA ALA A 19 1.78 -0.82 2.97
C ALA A 19 0.63 -1.07 2.00
N ASN A 20 0.73 -0.49 0.80
CA ASN A 20 -0.19 -0.74 -0.31
C ASN A 20 0.30 -1.84 -1.25
N GLN A 21 1.51 -2.35 -1.03
CA GLN A 21 2.12 -3.42 -1.82
C GLN A 21 2.42 -4.62 -0.91
N PRO A 22 2.20 -5.86 -1.40
CA PRO A 22 2.54 -7.06 -0.65
C PRO A 22 4.07 -7.16 -0.48
N PHE A 23 4.52 -7.91 0.53
CA PHE A 23 5.96 -8.05 0.83
C PHE A 23 6.80 -8.55 -0.35
N GLY A 24 6.22 -9.38 -1.24
CA GLY A 24 6.91 -9.83 -2.46
C GLY A 24 7.32 -8.72 -3.43
N GLU A 25 6.65 -7.56 -3.37
CA GLU A 25 6.97 -6.39 -4.20
C GLU A 25 7.96 -5.42 -3.54
N TRP A 26 8.38 -5.68 -2.30
CA TRP A 26 9.27 -4.78 -1.56
C TRP A 26 10.70 -4.75 -2.10
N ASN A 27 11.07 -5.66 -3.00
CA ASN A 27 12.33 -5.60 -3.74
C ASN A 27 12.45 -4.31 -4.59
N ARG A 28 11.34 -3.61 -4.85
CA ARG A 28 11.32 -2.29 -5.49
C ARG A 28 11.58 -1.13 -4.52
N ILE A 29 11.44 -1.38 -3.22
CA ILE A 29 11.54 -0.38 -2.14
C ILE A 29 12.97 -0.32 -1.60
N PHE A 30 13.63 -1.47 -1.46
CA PHE A 30 15.02 -1.55 -1.05
C PHE A 30 15.92 -1.85 -2.25
N PRO A 31 17.13 -1.26 -2.31
CA PRO A 31 18.04 -1.44 -3.43
C PRO A 31 18.65 -2.85 -3.52
N ASP A 32 18.63 -3.61 -2.43
CA ASP A 32 19.24 -4.94 -2.33
C ASP A 32 18.19 -5.98 -1.84
N PRO A 33 18.05 -7.14 -2.53
CA PRO A 33 17.15 -8.21 -2.10
C PRO A 33 17.44 -8.74 -0.69
N ALA A 34 18.71 -8.87 -0.30
CA ALA A 34 19.05 -9.35 1.04
C ALA A 34 18.61 -8.32 2.11
N MET A 35 18.76 -7.03 1.84
CA MET A 35 18.22 -5.95 2.66
C MET A 35 16.69 -6.01 2.80
N THR A 36 15.98 -6.29 1.70
CA THR A 36 14.52 -6.46 1.70
C THR A 36 14.10 -7.59 2.62
N LEU A 37 14.70 -8.76 2.44
CA LEU A 37 14.42 -9.95 3.24
C LEU A 37 14.69 -9.67 4.73
N ALA A 38 15.81 -9.05 5.04
CA ALA A 38 16.21 -8.67 6.38
C ALA A 38 15.25 -7.66 7.04
N ALA A 39 14.65 -6.75 6.25
CA ALA A 39 13.64 -5.82 6.74
C ALA A 39 12.31 -6.53 7.04
N ILE A 40 11.86 -7.39 6.12
CA ILE A 40 10.61 -8.15 6.26
C ILE A 40 10.69 -9.07 7.46
N ASP A 41 11.76 -9.86 7.58
CA ASP A 41 11.99 -10.80 8.67
C ASP A 41 11.81 -10.14 10.05
N ARG A 42 12.48 -8.99 10.26
CA ARG A 42 12.36 -8.22 11.51
C ARG A 42 10.96 -7.66 11.75
N LEU A 43 10.24 -7.27 10.71
CA LEU A 43 8.87 -6.79 10.86
C LEU A 43 7.93 -7.92 11.24
N VAL A 44 8.03 -9.08 10.58
CA VAL A 44 7.06 -10.17 10.76
C VAL A 44 7.28 -10.97 12.03
N HIS A 45 8.49 -10.98 12.59
CA HIS A 45 8.83 -11.82 13.75
C HIS A 45 7.90 -11.60 14.96
N HIS A 46 7.44 -10.37 15.21
CA HIS A 46 6.50 -10.05 16.29
C HIS A 46 5.31 -9.19 15.82
N ALA A 47 4.87 -9.37 14.57
CA ALA A 47 3.76 -8.59 14.02
C ALA A 47 2.41 -9.30 14.10
N THR A 48 1.36 -8.48 14.20
CA THR A 48 0.01 -8.84 13.76
C THR A 48 -0.21 -8.22 12.39
N ILE A 49 -0.38 -9.06 11.37
CA ILE A 49 -0.64 -8.59 10.01
C ILE A 49 -2.15 -8.49 9.81
N VAL A 50 -2.62 -7.31 9.41
CA VAL A 50 -4.02 -7.06 9.10
C VAL A 50 -4.14 -6.72 7.63
N GLU A 51 -4.70 -7.64 6.84
CA GLU A 51 -4.96 -7.42 5.42
C GLU A 51 -6.22 -6.59 5.22
N MET A 52 -6.09 -5.47 4.50
CA MET A 52 -7.18 -4.53 4.26
C MET A 52 -7.76 -4.72 2.85
N ASN A 53 -8.67 -5.67 2.70
CA ASN A 53 -9.39 -5.95 1.44
C ASN A 53 -10.73 -5.21 1.34
N VAL A 54 -10.78 -3.97 1.81
CA VAL A 54 -12.01 -3.16 1.86
C VAL A 54 -12.08 -2.14 0.73
N GLU A 55 -13.30 -1.82 0.31
CA GLU A 55 -13.51 -0.77 -0.68
C GLU A 55 -12.97 0.58 -0.18
N SER A 56 -12.18 1.25 -1.01
CA SER A 56 -11.60 2.57 -0.75
C SER A 56 -12.64 3.53 -0.17
N TYR A 57 -12.36 4.02 1.04
CA TYR A 57 -13.20 5.01 1.69
C TYR A 57 -13.45 6.23 0.78
N ARG A 58 -12.41 6.69 0.08
CA ARG A 58 -12.49 7.82 -0.85
C ARG A 58 -13.46 7.57 -2.00
N ARG A 59 -13.50 6.35 -2.54
CA ARG A 59 -14.42 5.97 -3.62
C ARG A 59 -15.87 6.01 -3.11
N ARG A 60 -16.12 5.35 -1.98
CA ARG A 60 -17.43 5.31 -1.33
C ARG A 60 -17.96 6.71 -0.99
N THR A 61 -17.11 7.60 -0.48
CA THR A 61 -17.50 9.00 -0.22
C THR A 61 -17.79 9.76 -1.52
N ALA A 62 -17.00 9.54 -2.57
CA ALA A 62 -17.24 10.16 -3.87
C ALA A 62 -18.56 9.67 -4.49
N GLU A 63 -18.88 8.39 -4.39
CA GLU A 63 -20.14 7.81 -4.83
C GLU A 63 -21.33 8.35 -4.04
N ARG A 64 -21.21 8.46 -2.71
CA ARG A 64 -22.27 9.07 -1.87
C ARG A 64 -22.53 10.55 -2.20
N LYS A 65 -21.49 11.29 -2.58
CA LYS A 65 -21.62 12.70 -3.03
C LYS A 65 -22.14 12.81 -4.47
N ARG A 66 -21.96 11.77 -5.28
CA ARG A 66 -22.59 11.63 -6.60
C ARG A 66 -24.02 11.13 -6.38
N GLY A 67 -24.94 12.04 -6.04
CA GLY A 67 -26.37 11.76 -6.13
C GLY A 67 -26.76 11.19 -7.51
N PRO A 68 -27.96 10.62 -7.68
CA PRO A 68 -28.37 10.01 -8.94
C PRO A 68 -28.27 11.04 -10.07
N GLY A 69 -27.35 10.81 -11.03
CA GLY A 69 -27.34 11.52 -12.30
C GLY A 69 -26.24 12.57 -12.55
N ARG A 70 -24.98 12.37 -12.14
CA ARG A 70 -23.88 13.11 -12.81
C ARG A 70 -23.16 12.21 -13.82
N PRO A 71 -23.36 12.40 -15.14
CA PRO A 71 -22.63 11.64 -16.15
C PRO A 71 -21.12 11.90 -16.03
N PRO A 72 -20.29 10.91 -16.39
CA PRO A 72 -18.84 11.01 -16.27
C PRO A 72 -18.32 12.19 -17.11
N SER A 73 -17.69 13.17 -16.45
CA SER A 73 -17.16 14.39 -17.09
C SER A 73 -15.97 14.15 -18.02
N HIS A 74 -15.41 12.93 -18.03
CA HIS A 74 -14.34 12.56 -18.96
C HIS A 74 -14.54 11.10 -19.36
N ALA A 75 -15.29 10.88 -20.45
CA ALA A 75 -15.04 9.72 -21.28
C ALA A 75 -13.71 9.98 -21.99
N THR A 76 -12.69 9.14 -21.73
CA THR A 76 -11.50 9.08 -22.57
C THR A 76 -11.99 8.90 -24.01
N PRO A 77 -11.67 9.81 -24.95
CA PRO A 77 -12.05 9.62 -26.34
C PRO A 77 -11.49 8.28 -26.80
N LYS A 78 -12.36 7.39 -27.29
CA LYS A 78 -11.90 6.26 -28.09
C LYS A 78 -11.18 6.86 -29.29
N THR A 79 -9.86 6.74 -29.32
CA THR A 79 -9.07 7.05 -30.49
C THR A 79 -9.62 6.22 -31.65
N LEU A 80 -10.19 6.91 -32.62
CA LEU A 80 -10.49 6.39 -33.95
C LEU A 80 -9.18 5.90 -34.56
N ALA A 81 -9.04 4.59 -34.74
CA ALA A 81 -8.15 4.00 -35.71
C ALA A 81 -9.05 3.26 -36.70
N GLY A 82 -9.07 3.78 -37.93
CA GLY A 82 -9.84 3.26 -39.05
C GLY A 82 -9.23 2.02 -39.68
#